data_AF-A0A2V7CPP9-F1
#
_entry.id   AF-A0A2V7CPP9-F1
#
_cell.length_a   1.000
_cell.length_b   1.000
_cell.length_c   1.000
_cell.angle_alpha   90.00
_cell.angle_beta   90.00
_cell.angle_gamma   90.00
#
_symmetry.space_group_name_H-M   'P 1'
#
loop_
_entity.id
_entity.type
_entity.pdbx_description
1 polymer ?
#
loop_
_entity_poly.entity_id
_entity_poly.type
_entity_poly.pdbx_seq_one_letter_code
_entity_poly.pdbx_strand_id
1 'polypeptide(L)'
;MVRTGAEYREALRDGRRVWVLGEGLVEDVTVHPSTRTTVDEYVAWYGSALDGRESAFELHANGGVPAWRGRMRRYFARYSELANAVLRSLSLDMPKLDLESLRAAPLAPRRPVTPPR
;
A
#
# COMPACT_ATOMS: atom_id res chain seq x y z
N MET A 1 -1.00 -5.55 -5.66
CA MET A 1 -1.66 -4.42 -6.32
C MET A 1 -3.07 -4.44 -5.79
N VAL A 2 -3.59 -3.29 -5.35
CA VAL A 2 -4.96 -3.24 -4.85
C VAL A 2 -5.92 -3.20 -6.02
N ARG A 3 -7.10 -3.80 -5.83
CA ARG A 3 -8.14 -3.92 -6.85
C ARG A 3 -8.67 -2.54 -7.24
N THR A 4 -8.68 -2.25 -8.54
CA THR A 4 -9.34 -1.08 -9.13
C THR A 4 -10.86 -1.22 -9.11
N GLY A 5 -11.57 -0.10 -9.29
CA GLY A 5 -13.04 -0.13 -9.47
C GLY A 5 -13.49 -0.99 -10.66
N ALA A 6 -12.73 -0.98 -11.76
CA ALA A 6 -13.01 -1.82 -12.93
C ALA A 6 -12.86 -3.31 -12.62
N GLU A 7 -11.79 -3.70 -11.93
CA GLU A 7 -11.57 -5.09 -11.50
C GLU A 7 -12.59 -5.54 -10.44
N TYR A 8 -13.09 -4.61 -9.60
CA TYR A 8 -14.19 -4.89 -8.70
C TYR A 8 -15.47 -5.19 -9.47
N ARG A 9 -15.84 -4.34 -10.43
CA ARG A 9 -17.03 -4.52 -11.28
C ARG A 9 -17.00 -5.83 -12.05
N GLU A 10 -15.87 -6.15 -12.68
CA GLU A 10 -15.74 -7.39 -13.46
C GLU A 10 -15.96 -8.63 -12.59
N ALA A 11 -15.41 -8.61 -11.37
CA ALA A 11 -15.54 -9.73 -10.46
C ALA A 11 -16.93 -9.92 -9.84
N LEU A 12 -17.87 -9.02 -10.09
CA LEU A 12 -19.26 -9.26 -9.73
C LEU A 12 -19.94 -10.25 -10.70
N ARG A 13 -19.31 -10.55 -11.86
CA ARG A 13 -19.74 -11.56 -12.83
C ARG A 13 -19.14 -12.93 -12.52
N ASP A 14 -19.30 -13.38 -11.29
CA ASP A 14 -18.76 -14.66 -10.79
C ASP A 14 -19.79 -15.80 -10.75
N GLY A 15 -20.96 -15.60 -11.35
CA GLY A 15 -22.05 -16.60 -11.34
C GLY A 15 -22.84 -16.66 -10.04
N ARG A 16 -22.70 -15.67 -9.15
CA ARG A 16 -23.51 -15.56 -7.94
C ARG A 16 -25.01 -15.54 -8.25
N ARG A 17 -25.79 -16.14 -7.35
CA ARG A 17 -27.25 -16.15 -7.41
C ARG A 17 -27.81 -15.14 -6.42
N VAL A 18 -28.29 -14.01 -6.91
CA VAL A 18 -28.84 -12.93 -6.09
C VAL A 18 -30.33 -12.80 -6.35
N TRP A 19 -31.14 -12.72 -5.30
CA TRP A 19 -32.58 -12.53 -5.41
C TRP A 19 -32.98 -11.17 -4.88
N VAL A 20 -33.81 -10.44 -5.63
CA VAL A 20 -34.42 -9.18 -5.20
C VAL A 20 -35.90 -9.44 -4.92
N LEU A 21 -36.36 -9.06 -3.73
CA LEU A 21 -37.73 -9.26 -3.30
C LEU A 21 -38.68 -8.54 -4.27
N GLY A 22 -39.64 -9.29 -4.84
CA GLY A 22 -40.60 -8.75 -5.81
C GLY A 22 -40.13 -8.73 -7.26
N GLU A 23 -38.85 -9.00 -7.54
CA GLU A 23 -38.28 -9.00 -8.89
C GLU A 23 -37.70 -10.37 -9.30
N GLY A 24 -37.32 -11.20 -8.32
CA GLY A 24 -36.85 -12.56 -8.58
C GLY A 24 -35.32 -12.65 -8.67
N LEU A 25 -34.83 -13.61 -9.45
CA LEU A 25 -33.40 -13.85 -9.62
C LEU A 25 -32.78 -12.76 -10.50
N VAL A 26 -31.72 -12.14 -10.00
CA VAL A 26 -30.90 -11.17 -10.74
C VAL A 26 -29.79 -11.92 -11.47
N GLU A 27 -29.79 -11.81 -12.80
CA GLU A 27 -28.77 -12.42 -13.66
C GLU A 27 -27.43 -11.65 -13.62
N ASP A 28 -27.48 -10.32 -13.59
CA ASP A 28 -26.30 -9.46 -13.52
C ASP A 28 -26.54 -8.25 -12.61
N VAL A 29 -25.91 -8.30 -11.43
CA VAL A 29 -26.00 -7.26 -10.41
C VAL A 29 -25.37 -5.93 -10.84
N THR A 30 -24.51 -5.93 -11.85
CA THR A 30 -23.79 -4.74 -12.32
C THR A 30 -24.65 -3.81 -13.17
N VAL A 31 -25.76 -4.33 -13.72
CA VAL A 31 -26.67 -3.59 -14.61
C VAL A 31 -28.11 -3.55 -14.12
N HIS A 32 -28.50 -4.47 -13.23
CA HIS A 32 -29.88 -4.58 -12.76
C HIS A 32 -30.35 -3.29 -12.05
N PRO A 33 -31.56 -2.77 -12.35
CA PRO A 33 -32.03 -1.48 -11.84
C PRO A 33 -31.93 -1.32 -10.32
N SER A 34 -32.26 -2.36 -9.57
CA SER A 34 -32.31 -2.35 -8.11
C SER A 34 -30.94 -2.51 -7.43
N THR A 35 -29.87 -2.81 -8.17
CA THR A 35 -28.54 -3.07 -7.60
C THR A 35 -27.43 -2.21 -8.20
N ARG A 36 -27.59 -1.74 -9.44
CA ARG A 36 -26.54 -1.03 -10.18
C ARG A 36 -25.99 0.21 -9.46
N THR A 37 -26.86 0.97 -8.79
CA THR A 37 -26.44 2.19 -8.08
C THR A 37 -25.49 1.89 -6.95
N THR A 38 -25.78 0.85 -6.15
CA THR A 38 -24.87 0.40 -5.10
C THR A 38 -23.55 -0.11 -5.68
N VAL A 39 -23.59 -0.84 -6.80
CA VAL A 39 -22.36 -1.28 -7.49
C VAL A 39 -21.53 -0.07 -7.94
N ASP A 40 -22.16 0.95 -8.52
CA ASP A 40 -21.49 2.18 -8.95
C ASP A 40 -20.78 2.89 -7.78
N GLU A 41 -21.42 2.97 -6.61
CA GLU A 41 -20.81 3.51 -5.39
C GLU A 41 -19.55 2.73 -4.97
N TYR A 42 -19.60 1.39 -4.96
CA TYR A 42 -18.42 0.60 -4.64
C TYR A 42 -17.31 0.73 -5.69
N VAL A 43 -17.67 0.82 -6.98
CA VAL A 43 -16.69 1.06 -8.06
C VAL A 43 -15.99 2.40 -7.87
N ALA A 44 -16.75 3.46 -7.56
CA ALA A 44 -16.20 4.77 -7.25
C ALA A 44 -15.33 4.72 -5.99
N TRP A 45 -15.69 3.97 -4.96
CA TRP A 45 -14.90 3.80 -3.75
C TRP A 45 -13.56 3.09 -4.01
N TYR A 46 -13.56 1.96 -4.72
CA TYR A 46 -12.34 1.26 -5.11
C TYR A 46 -11.45 2.11 -6.04
N GLY A 47 -12.04 2.91 -6.93
CA GLY A 47 -11.30 3.83 -7.80
C GLY A 47 -10.75 5.07 -7.08
N SER A 48 -11.46 5.63 -6.10
CA SER A 48 -11.10 6.90 -5.46
C SER A 48 -10.26 6.77 -4.19
N ALA A 49 -10.53 5.76 -3.36
CA ALA A 49 -9.95 5.65 -2.02
C ALA A 49 -8.58 4.97 -2.00
N LEU A 50 -8.21 4.25 -3.07
CA LEU A 50 -6.98 3.46 -3.14
C LEU A 50 -5.95 4.06 -4.10
N ASP A 51 -6.32 4.40 -5.34
CA ASP A 51 -5.37 4.96 -6.30
C ASP A 51 -4.77 6.31 -5.85
N GLY A 52 -5.60 7.21 -5.31
CA GLY A 52 -5.13 8.53 -4.86
C GLY A 52 -4.30 8.47 -3.58
N ARG A 53 -4.69 7.62 -2.61
CA ARG A 53 -3.95 7.45 -1.35
C ARG A 53 -2.68 6.64 -1.55
N GLU A 54 -2.68 5.64 -2.42
CA GLU A 54 -1.48 4.87 -2.78
C GLU A 54 -0.53 5.72 -3.63
N SER A 55 -1.01 6.54 -4.56
CA SER A 55 -0.16 7.49 -5.30
C SER A 55 0.44 8.56 -4.39
N ALA A 56 -0.33 9.11 -3.44
CA ALA A 56 0.17 10.07 -2.46
C ALA A 56 1.16 9.43 -1.49
N PHE A 57 0.88 8.21 -1.01
CA PHE A 57 1.78 7.43 -0.17
C PHE A 57 3.05 7.07 -0.93
N GLU A 58 2.97 6.59 -2.17
CA GLU A 58 4.13 6.28 -2.98
C GLU A 58 4.97 7.53 -3.29
N LEU A 59 4.34 8.66 -3.58
CA LEU A 59 5.03 9.92 -3.86
C LEU A 59 5.71 10.49 -2.61
N HIS A 60 5.04 10.48 -1.45
CA HIS A 60 5.53 11.14 -0.24
C HIS A 60 6.38 10.22 0.64
N ALA A 61 6.04 8.93 0.74
CA ALA A 61 6.79 7.96 1.54
C ALA A 61 8.06 7.47 0.82
N ASN A 62 8.05 7.30 -0.52
CA ASN A 62 9.25 6.86 -1.25
C ASN A 62 10.21 8.00 -1.61
N GLY A 63 9.83 9.27 -1.52
CA GLY A 63 10.78 10.39 -1.59
C GLY A 63 11.49 10.63 -0.25
N GLY A 64 10.76 10.46 0.85
CA GLY A 64 11.27 10.61 2.21
C GLY A 64 12.33 9.57 2.56
N VAL A 65 12.14 8.31 2.19
CA VAL A 65 13.05 7.21 2.56
C VAL A 65 14.46 7.34 1.92
N PRO A 66 14.62 7.61 0.62
CA PRO A 66 15.94 7.87 0.00
C PRO A 66 16.60 9.15 0.51
N ALA A 67 15.85 10.24 0.67
CA ALA A 67 16.39 11.50 1.20
C ALA A 67 16.82 11.37 2.67
N TRP A 68 16.02 10.68 3.49
CA TRP A 68 16.34 10.32 4.87
C TRP A 68 17.55 9.40 4.96
N ARG A 69 17.64 8.36 4.11
CA ARG A 69 18.83 7.48 4.03
C ARG A 69 20.07 8.24 3.55
N GLY A 70 19.95 9.11 2.56
CA GLY A 70 21.05 9.97 2.09
C GLY A 70 21.58 10.88 3.20
N ARG A 71 20.69 11.47 3.99
CA ARG A 71 21.05 12.23 5.20
C ARG A 71 21.70 11.34 6.26
N MET A 72 21.19 10.14 6.53
CA MET A 72 21.84 9.19 7.45
C MET A 72 23.26 8.82 7.01
N ARG A 73 23.48 8.58 5.71
CA ARG A 73 24.83 8.27 5.20
C ARG A 73 25.81 9.44 5.30
N ARG A 74 25.32 10.68 5.21
CA ARG A 74 26.15 11.90 5.21
C ARG A 74 26.49 12.40 6.61
N TYR A 75 25.56 12.26 7.56
CA TYR A 75 25.67 12.95 8.86
C TYR A 75 25.90 12.01 10.06
N PHE A 76 25.94 10.69 9.85
CA PHE A 76 25.72 9.75 10.94
C PHE A 76 26.76 8.63 11.06
N ALA A 77 28.04 8.99 10.97
CA ALA A 77 29.18 8.06 11.03
C ALA A 77 29.44 7.42 12.41
N ARG A 78 28.61 7.67 13.43
CA ARG A 78 28.80 7.17 14.82
C ARG A 78 27.57 6.43 15.37
N TYR A 79 26.63 6.02 14.50
CA TYR A 79 25.37 5.40 14.95
C TYR A 79 25.59 4.09 15.71
N SER A 80 26.56 3.27 15.30
CA SER A 80 26.94 2.05 16.02
C SER A 80 27.41 2.38 17.45
N GLU A 81 28.13 3.47 17.67
CA GLU A 81 28.55 3.89 19.01
C GLU A 81 27.35 4.34 19.86
N LEU A 82 26.48 5.18 19.29
CA LEU A 82 25.28 5.69 19.95
C LEU A 82 24.31 4.56 20.33
N ALA A 83 23.99 3.67 19.38
CA ALA A 83 23.05 2.58 19.59
C ALA A 83 23.55 1.62 20.68
N ASN A 84 24.83 1.25 20.63
CA ASN A 84 25.42 0.38 21.66
C ASN A 84 25.54 1.10 23.02
N ALA A 85 25.70 2.43 23.06
CA ALA A 85 25.66 3.19 24.31
C ALA A 85 24.26 3.20 24.94
N VAL A 86 23.22 3.36 24.12
CA VAL A 86 21.81 3.26 24.58
C VAL A 86 21.50 1.86 25.10
N LEU A 87 21.90 0.80 24.37
CA LEU A 87 21.73 -0.58 24.85
C LEU A 87 22.38 -0.81 26.21
N ARG A 88 23.60 -0.29 26.42
CA ARG A 88 24.27 -0.34 27.73
C ARG A 88 23.49 0.42 28.81
N SER A 89 22.95 1.61 28.50
CA SER A 89 22.15 2.37 29.47
C SER A 89 20.85 1.65 29.85
N LEU A 90 20.26 0.91 28.91
CA LEU A 90 19.03 0.14 29.13
C LEU A 90 19.31 -1.25 29.73
N SER A 91 20.58 -1.63 29.89
CA SER A 91 21.01 -2.94 30.41
C SER A 91 20.35 -4.13 29.69
N LEU A 92 20.09 -3.99 28.39
CA LEU A 92 19.51 -5.04 27.56
C LEU A 92 20.61 -6.02 27.14
N ASP A 93 20.39 -7.30 27.41
CA ASP A 93 21.27 -8.37 26.91
C ASP A 93 21.01 -8.58 25.42
N MET A 94 21.73 -7.80 24.61
CA MET A 94 21.62 -7.78 23.16
C MET A 94 23.01 -7.79 22.53
N PRO A 95 23.18 -8.49 21.39
CA PRO A 95 24.44 -8.46 20.67
C PRO A 95 24.78 -7.04 20.19
N LYS A 96 26.08 -6.75 20.07
CA LYS A 96 26.57 -5.46 19.57
C LYS A 96 25.98 -5.18 18.19
N LEU A 97 25.31 -4.05 18.06
CA LEU A 97 24.71 -3.63 16.80
C LEU A 97 25.78 -3.02 15.88
N ASP A 98 25.91 -3.56 14.67
CA ASP A 98 26.67 -2.98 13.57
C ASP A 98 25.73 -2.32 12.56
N LEU A 99 25.59 -1.00 12.69
CA LEU A 99 24.72 -0.19 11.83
C LEU A 99 25.45 0.36 10.60
N GLU A 100 26.76 0.16 10.46
CA GLU A 100 27.51 0.59 9.27
C GLU A 100 27.09 -0.21 8.03
N SER A 101 26.73 -1.48 8.22
CA SER A 101 26.19 -2.35 7.15
C SER A 101 24.93 -1.80 6.48
N LEU A 102 24.12 -0.99 7.19
CA LEU A 102 22.92 -0.34 6.63
C LEU A 102 23.27 0.71 5.58
N ARG A 103 24.51 1.23 5.59
CA ARG A 103 25.05 2.07 4.52
C ARG A 103 25.35 1.26 3.25
N ALA A 104 25.52 -0.05 3.31
CA ALA A 104 25.76 -0.87 2.13
C ALA A 104 24.48 -1.52 1.57
N ALA A 105 23.36 -1.48 2.31
CA ALA A 105 22.11 -2.11 1.92
C ALA A 105 21.66 -1.65 0.50
N PRO A 106 21.37 -2.60 -0.41
CA PRO A 106 20.99 -2.29 -1.78
C PRO A 106 19.64 -1.58 -1.82
N LEU A 107 19.51 -0.61 -2.73
CA LEU A 107 18.22 -0.01 -3.04
C LEU A 107 17.40 -1.05 -3.81
N ALA A 108 16.29 -1.51 -3.21
CA ALA A 108 15.32 -2.28 -3.95
C ALA A 108 14.86 -1.45 -5.17
N PRO A 109 14.86 -2.02 -6.38
CA PRO A 109 14.45 -1.29 -7.57
C PRO A 109 13.03 -0.75 -7.39
N ARG A 110 12.82 0.51 -7.79
CA ARG A 110 11.49 1.14 -7.74
C ARG A 110 10.55 0.30 -8.59
N ARG A 111 9.43 -0.13 -8.01
CA ARG A 111 8.38 -0.81 -8.78
C ARG A 111 7.82 0.19 -9.80
N PRO A 112 7.86 -0.11 -11.11
CA PRO A 112 7.19 0.73 -12.10
C PRO A 112 5.68 0.65 -11.87
N VAL A 113 5.06 1.81 -11.70
CA VAL A 113 3.59 1.95 -11.63
C VAL A 113 3.15 2.57 -12.95
N THR A 114 2.37 1.83 -13.72
CA THR A 114 1.75 2.32 -14.95
C THR A 114 0.41 2.95 -14.58
N PRO A 115 0.20 4.26 -14.84
CA PRO A 115 -1.09 4.87 -14.59
C PRO A 115 -2.17 4.28 -15.52
N PRO A 116 -3.42 4.16 -15.07
CA PRO A 116 -4.53 3.70 -15.91
C PRO A 116 -4.75 4.66 -17.09
N ARG A 117 -5.12 4.09 -18.25
CA ARG A 117 -5.47 4.83 -19.49
C ARG A 117 -6.85 5.46 -19.40
#